data_AF-A0A9Q0XTV1-F1
#
_entry.id   AF-A0A9Q0XTV1-F1
#
_cell.length_a   1.000
_cell.length_b   1.000
_cell.length_c   1.000
_cell.angle_alpha   90.00
_cell.angle_beta   90.00
_cell.angle_gamma   90.00
#
_symmetry.space_group_name_H-M   'P 1'
#
loop_
_entity.id
_entity.type
_entity.pdbx_description
1 polymer ?
#
loop_
_entity_poly.entity_id
_entity_poly.type
_entity_poly.pdbx_seq_one_letter_code
_entity_poly.pdbx_strand_id
1 'polypeptide(L)'
;MALIPSAHNDSFAFLQNIDKWKKLEAGQKRAVCLKLQQKLTSESGAADIDGEDLFHELELLPIVFNSDTTPLDVFNYIYSNNLTSVFLNLSISLRIYLTVPVTVAE
;
A
#
# COMPACT_ATOMS: atom_id res chain seq x y z
N MET A 1 0.14 -22.17 -26.65
CA MET A 1 1.23 -21.64 -25.80
C MET A 1 0.56 -21.13 -24.53
N ALA A 2 0.97 -21.62 -23.36
CA ALA A 2 0.22 -21.52 -22.11
C ALA A 2 0.03 -20.07 -21.62
N LEU A 3 -1.18 -19.81 -21.10
CA LEU A 3 -1.61 -18.58 -20.45
C LEU A 3 -0.78 -18.33 -19.18
N ILE A 4 -0.14 -17.16 -19.10
CA ILE A 4 0.44 -16.64 -17.86
C ILE A 4 -0.69 -15.86 -17.14
N PRO A 5 -1.08 -16.20 -15.91
CA PRO A 5 -2.07 -15.44 -15.17
C PRO A 5 -1.58 -13.99 -14.96
N SER A 6 -2.48 -13.04 -15.20
CA SER A 6 -2.30 -11.60 -15.03
C SER A 6 -1.89 -11.23 -13.59
N ALA A 7 -0.59 -11.16 -13.32
CA ALA A 7 -0.05 -10.73 -12.04
C ALA A 7 0.01 -9.20 -11.97
N HIS A 8 -1.15 -8.55 -11.85
CA HIS A 8 -1.19 -7.25 -11.20
C HIS A 8 -0.58 -7.43 -9.81
N ASN A 9 0.46 -6.67 -9.47
CA ASN A 9 1.34 -6.95 -8.35
C ASN A 9 0.59 -7.17 -7.01
N ASP A 10 0.29 -8.42 -6.66
CA ASP A 10 -0.51 -8.82 -5.48
C ASP A 10 -0.06 -8.16 -4.18
N SER A 11 1.23 -7.82 -4.08
CA SER A 11 1.81 -7.14 -2.93
C SER A 11 1.23 -5.76 -2.64
N PHE A 12 0.58 -5.10 -3.61
CA PHE A 12 -0.07 -3.78 -3.43
C PHE A 12 -1.60 -3.87 -3.45
N ALA A 13 -2.19 -5.06 -3.58
CA ALA A 13 -3.63 -5.23 -3.74
C ALA A 13 -4.45 -4.64 -2.58
N PHE A 14 -3.87 -4.58 -1.37
CA PHE A 14 -4.50 -3.99 -0.19
C PHE A 14 -4.55 -2.46 -0.21
N LEU A 15 -3.66 -1.80 -0.96
CA LEU A 15 -3.67 -0.33 -1.10
C LEU A 15 -4.72 0.15 -2.08
N GLN A 16 -5.22 -0.71 -2.98
CA GLN A 16 -6.17 -0.35 -4.04
C GLN A 16 -7.53 0.12 -3.51
N ASN A 17 -7.93 -0.37 -2.35
CA ASN A 17 -9.23 -0.06 -1.76
C ASN A 17 -9.16 -0.25 -0.25
N ILE A 18 -9.39 0.83 0.52
CA ILE A 18 -9.41 0.81 1.99
C ILE A 18 -10.40 -0.22 2.55
N ASP A 19 -11.51 -0.48 1.86
CA ASP A 19 -12.48 -1.47 2.31
C ASP A 19 -11.94 -2.90 2.18
N LYS A 20 -10.97 -3.16 1.30
CA LYS A 20 -10.21 -4.43 1.33
C LYS A 20 -9.38 -4.51 2.60
N TRP A 21 -8.69 -3.42 2.98
CA TRP A 21 -7.92 -3.35 4.21
C TRP A 21 -8.78 -3.59 5.46
N LYS A 22 -9.94 -2.92 5.55
CA LYS A 22 -10.87 -3.05 6.68
C LYS A 22 -11.39 -4.48 6.92
N LYS A 23 -11.44 -5.31 5.87
CA LYS A 23 -11.94 -6.70 5.93
C LYS A 23 -10.88 -7.72 6.33
N LEU A 24 -9.61 -7.32 6.41
CA LEU A 24 -8.53 -8.21 6.82
C LEU A 24 -8.47 -8.33 8.34
N GLU A 25 -8.21 -9.54 8.82
CA GLU A 25 -7.87 -9.76 10.23
C GLU A 25 -6.50 -9.13 10.55
N ALA A 26 -6.28 -8.74 11.82
CA ALA A 26 -5.05 -8.06 12.23
C ALA A 26 -3.76 -8.82 11.82
N GLY A 27 -3.75 -10.14 11.96
CA GLY A 27 -2.62 -10.97 11.51
C GLY A 27 -2.39 -10.93 10.00
N GLN A 28 -3.46 -10.85 9.21
CA GLN A 28 -3.38 -10.74 7.74
C GLN A 28 -2.90 -9.35 7.32
N LYS A 29 -3.42 -8.29 7.95
CA LYS A 29 -2.99 -6.90 7.77
C LYS A 29 -1.48 -6.75 7.97
N ARG A 30 -0.98 -7.27 9.08
CA ARG A 30 0.46 -7.26 9.38
C ARG A 30 1.25 -8.06 8.35
N ALA A 31 0.78 -9.26 7.99
CA ALA A 31 1.46 -10.11 7.02
C ALA A 31 1.59 -9.47 5.63
N VAL A 32 0.56 -8.76 5.14
CA VAL A 32 0.64 -8.09 3.84
C VAL A 32 1.60 -6.90 3.85
N CYS A 33 1.73 -6.19 4.98
CA CYS A 33 2.69 -5.09 5.12
C CYS A 33 4.14 -5.61 5.15
N LEU A 34 4.41 -6.68 5.91
CA LEU A 34 5.73 -7.32 5.95
C LEU A 34 6.11 -7.92 4.59
N LYS A 35 5.15 -8.50 3.86
CA LYS A 35 5.36 -8.99 2.50
C LYS A 35 5.71 -7.84 1.54
N LEU A 36 5.10 -6.67 1.71
CA LEU A 36 5.44 -5.50 0.91
C LEU A 36 6.85 -4.99 1.24
N GLN A 37 7.23 -4.90 2.51
CA GLN A 37 8.60 -4.55 2.92
C GLN A 37 9.62 -5.50 2.29
N GLN A 38 9.40 -6.81 2.38
CA GLN A 38 10.28 -7.81 1.77
C GLN A 38 10.43 -7.59 0.26
N LYS A 39 9.34 -7.26 -0.44
CA LYS A 39 9.37 -6.95 -1.86
C LYS A 39 10.15 -5.67 -2.19
N LEU A 40 10.13 -4.70 -1.27
CA LEU A 40 10.81 -3.41 -1.39
C LEU A 40 12.14 -3.38 -0.64
N THR A 41 12.69 -4.55 -0.31
CA THR A 41 14.03 -4.70 0.24
C THR A 41 14.99 -5.01 -0.90
N SER A 42 16.01 -4.17 -1.04
CA SER A 42 17.09 -4.35 -2.00
C SER A 42 17.97 -5.56 -1.65
N GLU A 43 18.79 -6.00 -2.61
CA GLU A 43 19.75 -7.10 -2.40
C GLU A 43 20.75 -6.83 -1.27
N SER A 44 21.03 -5.56 -0.96
CA SER A 44 21.90 -5.16 0.16
C SER A 44 21.20 -5.21 1.52
N GLY A 45 19.90 -5.50 1.57
CA GLY A 45 19.10 -5.56 2.78
C GLY A 45 18.49 -4.22 3.21
N ALA A 46 18.73 -3.13 2.48
CA ALA A 46 18.05 -1.85 2.72
C ALA A 46 16.61 -1.91 2.17
N ALA A 47 15.63 -1.57 3.01
CA ALA A 47 14.21 -1.54 2.64
C ALA A 47 13.71 -0.10 2.47
N ASP A 48 12.87 0.12 1.46
CA ASP A 48 12.26 1.44 1.21
C ASP A 48 11.19 1.81 2.26
N ILE A 49 10.63 0.79 2.94
CA ILE A 49 9.60 0.94 3.97
C ILE A 49 9.86 0.00 5.14
N ASP A 50 9.32 0.35 6.30
CA ASP A 50 9.11 -0.55 7.43
C ASP A 50 7.65 -1.05 7.43
N GLY A 51 7.48 -2.37 7.43
CA GLY A 51 6.19 -3.03 7.35
C GLY A 51 5.40 -3.00 8.66
N GLU A 52 6.07 -2.88 9.80
CA GLU A 52 5.39 -2.72 11.09
C GLU A 52 4.83 -1.30 11.22
N ASP A 53 5.62 -0.29 10.86
CA ASP A 53 5.16 1.10 10.83
C ASP A 53 4.05 1.28 9.79
N LEU A 54 4.19 0.69 8.59
CA LEU A 54 3.12 0.70 7.59
C LEU A 54 1.81 0.11 8.12
N PHE A 55 1.87 -0.99 8.86
CA PHE A 55 0.70 -1.60 9.49
C PHE A 55 0.01 -0.60 10.44
N HIS A 56 0.77 0.05 11.32
CA HIS A 56 0.22 1.06 12.24
C HIS A 56 -0.36 2.28 11.51
N GLU A 57 0.34 2.78 10.49
CA GLU A 57 -0.14 3.88 9.64
C GLU A 57 -1.48 3.54 8.96
N LEU A 58 -1.63 2.31 8.46
CA LEU A 58 -2.87 1.84 7.83
C LEU A 58 -4.00 1.58 8.84
N GLU A 59 -3.70 1.27 10.11
CA GLU A 59 -4.73 1.17 11.16
C GLU A 59 -5.32 2.53 11.55
N LEU A 60 -4.59 3.63 11.32
CA LEU A 60 -5.11 4.99 11.54
C LEU A 60 -6.00 5.48 10.39
N LEU A 61 -5.84 4.93 9.19
CA LEU A 61 -6.54 5.34 7.97
C LEU A 61 -8.08 5.32 8.08
N PRO A 62 -8.72 4.25 8.61
CA PRO A 62 -10.18 4.23 8.79
C PRO A 62 -10.74 5.30 9.72
N ILE A 63 -9.92 5.89 10.59
CA ILE A 63 -10.31 7.00 11.48
C ILE A 63 -10.33 8.32 10.70
N VAL A 64 -9.47 8.45 9.69
CA VAL A 64 -9.26 9.67 8.92
C VAL A 64 -10.11 9.72 7.65
N PHE A 65 -10.41 8.55 7.05
CA PHE A 65 -11.07 8.46 5.75
C PHE A 65 -12.33 7.61 5.79
N ASN A 66 -13.39 8.11 5.14
CA ASN A 66 -14.59 7.33 4.85
C ASN A 66 -14.30 6.23 3.81
N SER A 67 -15.15 5.20 3.77
CA SER A 67 -15.19 4.26 2.64
C SER A 67 -15.38 5.01 1.31
N ASP A 68 -14.88 4.47 0.21
CA ASP A 68 -14.87 5.05 -1.15
C ASP A 68 -13.73 6.04 -1.52
N THR A 69 -12.59 6.01 -0.84
CA THR A 69 -11.41 6.81 -1.25
C THR A 69 -10.44 6.01 -2.11
N THR A 70 -9.96 6.62 -3.19
CA THR A 70 -8.96 6.00 -4.07
C THR A 70 -7.55 6.16 -3.49
N PRO A 71 -6.57 5.34 -3.93
CA PRO A 71 -5.18 5.49 -3.49
C PRO A 71 -4.61 6.89 -3.78
N LEU A 72 -5.06 7.52 -4.87
CA LEU A 72 -4.68 8.88 -5.24
C LEU A 72 -5.30 9.92 -4.28
N ASP A 73 -6.55 9.74 -3.87
CA ASP A 73 -7.21 10.64 -2.90
C ASP A 73 -6.51 10.58 -1.54
N VAL A 74 -6.18 9.37 -1.08
CA VAL A 74 -5.42 9.17 0.17
C VAL A 74 -4.06 9.87 0.09
N PHE A 75 -3.33 9.68 -1.02
CA PHE A 75 -2.04 10.30 -1.22
C PHE A 75 -2.12 11.84 -1.23
N ASN A 76 -3.08 12.39 -2.00
CA ASN A 76 -3.31 13.83 -2.09
C ASN A 76 -3.70 14.43 -0.74
N TYR A 77 -4.51 13.73 0.04
CA TYR A 77 -4.89 14.17 1.38
C TYR A 77 -3.68 14.21 2.32
N ILE A 78 -2.86 13.16 2.37
CA ILE A 78 -1.67 13.12 3.22
C ILE A 78 -0.74 14.29 2.88
N TYR A 79 -0.52 14.54 1.59
CA TYR A 79 0.34 15.62 1.13
C TYR A 79 -0.23 17.01 1.42
N SER A 80 -1.50 17.25 1.07
CA SER A 80 -2.14 18.56 1.21
C SER A 80 -2.30 18.99 2.68
N ASN A 81 -2.35 18.04 3.61
CA ASN A 81 -2.46 18.28 5.03
C ASN A 81 -1.12 18.17 5.79
N ASN A 82 0.02 18.05 5.09
CA ASN A 82 1.35 17.89 5.69
C ASN A 82 1.47 16.70 6.67
N LEU A 83 0.80 15.59 6.38
CA LEU A 83 0.78 14.41 7.24
C LEU A 83 1.85 13.37 6.88
N THR A 84 2.78 13.69 5.97
CA THR A 84 3.82 12.74 5.53
C THR A 84 4.71 12.23 6.65
N SER A 85 4.92 13.01 7.73
CA SER A 85 5.67 12.54 8.90
C SER A 85 4.91 11.50 9.73
N VAL A 86 3.58 11.46 9.62
CA VAL A 86 2.70 10.51 10.30
C VAL A 86 2.50 9.26 9.44
N PHE A 87 2.38 9.43 8.12
CA PHE A 87 2.09 8.37 7.16
C PHE A 87 3.26 8.19 6.18
N LEU A 88 4.47 8.02 6.69
CA LEU A 88 5.68 8.00 5.86
C LEU A 88 5.72 6.75 4.97
N ASN A 89 5.57 5.57 5.58
CA ASN A 89 5.66 4.30 4.87
C ASN A 89 4.50 4.12 3.89
N LEU A 90 3.31 4.60 4.25
CA LEU A 90 2.15 4.66 3.39
C LEU A 90 2.36 5.63 2.23
N SER A 91 2.95 6.80 2.47
CA SER A 91 3.25 7.77 1.41
C SER A 91 4.21 7.17 0.38
N ILE A 92 5.26 6.48 0.83
CA ILE A 92 6.23 5.79 -0.05
C ILE A 92 5.51 4.67 -0.82
N SER A 93 4.75 3.84 -0.11
CA SER A 93 4.00 2.73 -0.72
C SER A 93 3.02 3.21 -1.79
N LEU A 94 2.29 4.30 -1.53
CA LEU A 94 1.36 4.92 -2.49
C LEU A 94 2.09 5.52 -3.69
N ARG A 95 3.22 6.22 -3.49
CA ARG A 95 4.04 6.75 -4.60
C ARG A 95 4.51 5.65 -5.52
N ILE A 96 5.03 4.56 -4.97
CA ILE A 96 5.46 3.40 -5.76
C ILE A 96 4.25 2.81 -6.48
N TYR A 97 3.16 2.53 -5.77
CA TYR A 97 1.93 1.98 -6.37
C TYR A 97 1.40 2.82 -7.54
N LEU A 98 1.32 4.15 -7.37
CA LEU A 98 0.76 5.08 -8.35
C LEU A 98 1.68 5.31 -9.56
N THR A 99 2.97 4.94 -9.46
CA THR A 99 3.97 5.11 -10.53
C THR A 99 4.35 3.79 -11.19
N VAL A 100 4.03 2.65 -10.59
CA VAL A 100 4.06 1.36 -11.27
C VAL A 100 3.03 1.43 -12.41
N PRO A 101 3.44 1.27 -13.68
CA PRO A 101 2.50 1.32 -14.78
C PRO A 101 1.44 0.24 -14.58
N VAL A 102 0.20 0.67 -14.36
CA VAL A 102 -0.98 -0.17 -14.58
C VAL A 102 -0.96 -0.44 -16.07
N THR A 103 -0.47 -1.61 -16.48
CA THR A 103 -0.53 -1.99 -17.90
C THR A 103 -2.00 -1.96 -18.28
N VAL A 104 -2.30 -1.05 -19.21
CA VAL A 104 -3.65 -0.85 -19.74
C VAL A 104 -4.03 -2.17 -20.40
N ALA A 105 -5.21 -2.66 -20.03
CA ALA A 105 -5.80 -3.90 -20.52
C ALA A 105 -5.70 -4.04 -22.05
N GLU A 106 -5.41 -5.27 -22.49
CA GLU A 106 -6.13 -5.92 -23.60
C GLU A 106 -6.41 -7.37 -23.22
#